data_AF-A0A8J8P1S5-F1
#
_entry.id   AF-A0A8J8P1S5-F1
#
_cell.length_a   1.000
_cell.length_b   1.000
_cell.length_c   1.000
_cell.angle_alpha   90.00
_cell.angle_beta   90.00
_cell.angle_gamma   90.00
#
_symmetry.space_group_name_H-M   'P 1'
#
loop_
_entity.id
_entity.type
_entity.pdbx_description
1 polymer ?
#
loop_
_entity_poly.entity_id
_entity_poly.type
_entity_poly.pdbx_seq_one_letter_code
_entity_poly.pdbx_strand_id
1 'polypeptide(L)'
;MSWLMNKVFQGTQYYYRTWWHFYVGKMLSTNQGVQSQMLQELERREAIREQRYKWEILEFETSDVLDRALVRAKANRALGAIDAPTYYVLEDKINSLKKLKFTQEHEAWKDADTYEWMKYKVAAEVGGDAEREAFALFEKVQMDKKGEAGFRLWREQINRDPAAQQFLPYL
;
A
#
# COMPACT_ATOMS: atom_id res chain seq x y z
N MET A 1 -3.35 -10.18 11.87
CA MET A 1 -4.37 -11.21 11.56
C MET A 1 -5.49 -11.19 12.57
N SER A 2 -6.59 -10.54 12.24
CA SER A 2 -7.87 -10.81 12.90
C SER A 2 -8.26 -12.24 12.53
N TRP A 3 -8.20 -13.16 13.50
CA TRP A 3 -8.50 -14.58 13.34
C TRP A 3 -9.83 -14.83 12.60
N LEU A 4 -10.81 -13.94 12.79
CA LEU A 4 -12.12 -13.99 12.15
C LEU A 4 -12.06 -13.75 10.63
N MET A 5 -11.34 -12.73 10.16
CA MET A 5 -11.23 -12.41 8.72
C MET A 5 -10.56 -13.55 7.96
N ASN A 6 -9.48 -14.10 8.51
CA ASN A 6 -8.76 -15.22 7.88
C ASN A 6 -9.62 -16.50 7.85
N LYS A 7 -10.41 -16.76 8.90
CA LYS A 7 -11.28 -17.94 8.96
C LYS A 7 -12.47 -17.85 8.00
N VAL A 8 -13.08 -16.67 7.88
CA VAL A 8 -14.13 -16.41 6.89
C VAL A 8 -13.57 -16.55 5.47
N PHE A 9 -12.39 -15.99 5.20
CA PHE A 9 -11.71 -16.13 3.92
C PHE A 9 -11.38 -17.58 3.59
N GLN A 10 -10.78 -18.33 4.51
CA GLN A 10 -10.46 -19.75 4.30
C GLN A 10 -11.72 -20.59 4.05
N GLY A 11 -12.80 -20.31 4.77
CA GLY A 11 -14.10 -20.96 4.55
C GLY A 11 -14.67 -20.66 3.17
N THR A 12 -14.79 -19.38 2.79
CA THR A 12 -15.35 -18.99 1.49
C THR A 12 -14.48 -19.45 0.32
N GLN A 13 -13.15 -19.39 0.45
CA GLN A 13 -12.21 -19.94 -0.53
C GLN A 13 -12.36 -21.44 -0.68
N TYR A 14 -12.48 -22.18 0.43
CA TYR A 14 -12.67 -23.63 0.37
C TYR A 14 -13.95 -24.02 -0.38
N TYR A 15 -15.08 -23.38 -0.07
CA TYR A 15 -16.36 -23.62 -0.75
C TYR A 15 -16.33 -23.17 -2.21
N TYR A 16 -15.77 -22.00 -2.50
CA TYR A 16 -15.64 -21.52 -3.88
C TYR A 16 -14.76 -22.45 -4.71
N ARG A 17 -13.59 -22.83 -4.19
CA ARG A 17 -12.61 -23.68 -4.90
C ARG A 17 -13.15 -25.07 -5.17
N THR A 18 -13.85 -25.67 -4.20
CA THR A 18 -14.51 -26.98 -4.39
C THR A 18 -15.63 -26.91 -5.42
N TRP A 19 -16.49 -25.89 -5.35
CA TRP A 19 -17.53 -25.68 -6.37
C TRP A 19 -16.93 -25.41 -7.76
N TRP A 20 -15.90 -24.55 -7.83
CA TRP A 20 -15.23 -24.17 -9.06
C TRP A 20 -14.56 -25.36 -9.75
N HIS A 21 -13.76 -26.15 -9.02
CA HIS A 21 -13.15 -27.36 -9.58
C HIS A 21 -14.21 -28.39 -10.01
N PHE A 22 -15.31 -28.53 -9.27
CA PHE A 22 -16.34 -29.51 -9.57
C PHE A 22 -17.20 -29.14 -10.79
N TYR A 23 -17.55 -27.87 -10.97
CA TYR A 23 -18.42 -27.42 -12.06
C TYR A 23 -17.62 -26.91 -13.27
N VAL A 24 -16.70 -25.97 -13.05
CA VAL A 24 -15.90 -25.37 -14.14
C VAL A 24 -14.82 -26.33 -14.61
N GLY A 25 -14.10 -26.95 -13.67
CA GLY A 25 -13.09 -27.96 -13.98
C GLY A 25 -13.68 -29.14 -14.75
N LYS A 26 -14.83 -29.67 -14.32
CA LYS A 26 -15.51 -30.78 -15.01
C LYS A 26 -16.08 -30.40 -16.37
N MET A 27 -16.56 -29.16 -16.57
CA MET A 27 -17.02 -28.70 -17.89
C MET A 27 -15.87 -28.51 -18.89
N LEU A 28 -14.70 -28.07 -18.42
CA LEU A 28 -13.59 -27.69 -19.30
C LEU A 28 -12.51 -28.76 -19.46
N SER A 29 -12.48 -29.78 -18.59
CA SER A 29 -11.52 -30.91 -18.65
C SER A 29 -11.90 -32.00 -19.65
N THR A 30 -13.13 -31.98 -20.17
CA THR A 30 -13.68 -33.07 -20.99
C THR A 30 -13.19 -33.09 -22.44
N ASN A 31 -12.67 -31.98 -22.96
CA ASN A 31 -12.10 -31.92 -24.31
C ASN A 31 -10.63 -31.50 -24.30
N GLN A 32 -9.82 -32.23 -25.06
CA GLN A 32 -8.42 -31.88 -25.33
C GLN A 32 -8.35 -30.67 -26.29
N GLY A 33 -7.45 -29.72 -26.04
CA GLY A 33 -7.26 -28.52 -26.87
C GLY A 33 -7.62 -27.20 -26.19
N VAL A 34 -8.38 -26.32 -26.85
CA VAL A 34 -8.66 -24.93 -26.42
C VAL A 34 -9.31 -24.84 -25.04
N GLN A 35 -10.20 -25.79 -24.69
CA GLN A 35 -10.87 -25.81 -23.38
C GLN A 35 -9.90 -26.11 -22.23
N SER A 36 -8.91 -26.98 -22.46
CA SER A 36 -7.86 -27.26 -21.47
C SER A 36 -6.92 -26.06 -21.24
N GLN A 37 -6.59 -25.31 -22.31
CA GLN A 37 -5.81 -24.07 -22.19
C GLN A 37 -6.59 -22.99 -21.45
N MET A 38 -7.91 -22.88 -21.72
CA MET A 38 -8.79 -21.96 -21.01
C MET A 38 -8.88 -22.31 -19.52
N LEU A 39 -8.96 -23.60 -19.17
CA LEU A 39 -8.94 -24.04 -17.77
C LEU A 39 -7.63 -23.62 -17.08
N GLN A 40 -6.48 -23.87 -17.69
CA GLN A 40 -5.18 -23.47 -17.14
C GLN A 40 -5.07 -21.95 -16.95
N GLU A 41 -5.58 -21.17 -17.90
CA GLU A 41 -5.60 -19.71 -17.80
C GLU A 41 -6.50 -19.23 -16.66
N LEU A 42 -7.68 -19.84 -16.49
CA LEU A 42 -8.57 -19.50 -15.39
C LEU A 42 -7.97 -19.87 -14.03
N GLU A 43 -7.31 -21.03 -13.91
CA GLU A 43 -6.59 -21.42 -12.69
C GLU A 43 -5.48 -20.42 -12.34
N ARG A 44 -4.73 -19.93 -13.34
CA ARG A 44 -3.72 -18.89 -13.13
C ARG A 44 -4.34 -17.59 -12.65
N ARG A 45 -5.43 -17.14 -13.29
CA ARG A 45 -6.13 -15.91 -12.88
C ARG A 45 -6.65 -16.02 -11.45
N GLU A 46 -7.17 -17.18 -11.10
CA GLU A 46 -7.67 -17.48 -9.77
C GLU A 46 -6.56 -17.46 -8.72
N ALA A 47 -5.41 -18.06 -9.01
CA ALA A 47 -4.24 -18.01 -8.13
C ALA A 47 -3.74 -16.58 -7.90
N ILE A 48 -3.70 -15.75 -8.95
CA ILE A 48 -3.35 -14.33 -8.85
C ILE A 48 -4.37 -13.57 -8.00
N ARG A 49 -5.67 -13.83 -8.20
CA ARG A 49 -6.75 -13.24 -7.41
C ARG A 49 -6.59 -13.58 -5.93
N GLU A 50 -6.38 -14.85 -5.58
CA GLU A 50 -6.15 -15.27 -4.20
C GLU A 50 -4.94 -14.58 -3.56
N GLN A 51 -3.84 -14.45 -4.31
CA GLN A 51 -2.65 -13.75 -3.82
C GLN A 51 -2.94 -12.27 -3.54
N ARG A 52 -3.63 -11.57 -4.45
CA ARG A 52 -4.04 -10.17 -4.26
C ARG A 52 -4.87 -9.98 -3.01
N TYR A 53 -5.91 -10.80 -2.83
CA TYR A 53 -6.78 -10.71 -1.65
C TYR A 53 -6.04 -10.90 -0.33
N LYS A 54 -5.04 -11.79 -0.28
CA LYS A 54 -4.23 -11.98 0.94
C LYS A 54 -3.47 -10.70 1.32
N TRP A 55 -2.95 -9.99 0.32
CA TRP A 55 -2.27 -8.71 0.54
C TRP A 55 -3.26 -7.61 0.93
N GLU A 56 -4.43 -7.53 0.29
CA GLU A 56 -5.48 -6.55 0.62
C GLU A 56 -5.97 -6.70 2.06
N ILE A 57 -6.17 -7.93 2.55
CA ILE A 57 -6.54 -8.19 3.94
C ILE A 57 -5.43 -7.70 4.88
N LEU A 58 -4.17 -8.03 4.58
CA LEU A 58 -3.03 -7.60 5.40
C LEU A 58 -2.93 -6.06 5.43
N GLU A 59 -3.19 -5.42 4.30
CA GLU A 59 -3.21 -3.97 4.17
C GLU A 59 -4.31 -3.34 5.05
N PHE A 60 -5.53 -3.87 4.99
CA PHE A 60 -6.66 -3.41 5.80
C PHE A 60 -6.44 -3.59 7.30
N GLU A 61 -5.80 -4.69 7.71
CA GLU A 61 -5.46 -4.96 9.10
C GLU A 61 -4.35 -4.04 9.64
N THR A 62 -3.57 -3.43 8.75
CA THR A 62 -2.45 -2.58 9.13
C THR A 62 -2.95 -1.17 9.45
N SER A 63 -2.84 -0.79 10.73
CA SER A 63 -3.35 0.49 11.24
C SER A 63 -2.49 1.68 10.85
N ASP A 64 -1.16 1.58 10.98
CA ASP A 64 -0.23 2.66 10.65
C ASP A 64 -0.07 2.79 9.13
N VAL A 65 -0.17 4.03 8.63
CA VAL A 65 -0.13 4.34 7.20
C VAL A 65 1.22 3.99 6.57
N LEU A 66 2.33 4.13 7.30
CA LEU A 66 3.67 3.77 6.80
C LEU A 66 3.83 2.25 6.68
N ASP A 67 3.33 1.51 7.68
CA ASP A 67 3.30 0.05 7.60
C ASP A 67 2.40 -0.44 6.47
N ARG A 68 1.26 0.23 6.26
CA ARG A 68 0.34 -0.08 5.17
C ARG A 68 0.98 0.16 3.80
N ALA A 69 1.67 1.29 3.63
CA ALA A 69 2.44 1.59 2.43
C ALA A 69 3.50 0.52 2.17
N LEU A 70 4.19 0.03 3.21
CA LEU A 70 5.20 -1.03 3.06
C LEU A 70 4.57 -2.37 2.63
N VAL A 71 3.42 -2.73 3.22
CA VAL A 71 2.66 -3.92 2.82
C VAL A 71 2.26 -3.84 1.35
N ARG A 72 1.77 -2.67 0.91
CA ARG A 72 1.39 -2.46 -0.49
C ARG A 72 2.58 -2.49 -1.44
N ALA A 73 3.71 -1.87 -1.08
CA ALA A 73 4.94 -1.97 -1.86
C ALA A 73 5.42 -3.42 -2.02
N LYS A 74 5.35 -4.22 -0.95
CA LYS A 74 5.65 -5.67 -0.98
C LYS A 74 4.70 -6.43 -1.89
N ALA A 75 3.40 -6.14 -1.81
CA ALA A 75 2.39 -6.74 -2.67
C ALA A 75 2.66 -6.42 -4.15
N ASN A 76 2.92 -5.15 -4.47
CA ASN A 76 3.22 -4.71 -5.83
C ASN A 76 4.47 -5.38 -6.40
N ARG A 77 5.54 -5.54 -5.59
CA ARG A 77 6.73 -6.29 -5.99
C ARG A 77 6.40 -7.77 -6.23
N ALA A 78 5.68 -8.41 -5.31
CA ALA A 78 5.34 -9.83 -5.40
C ALA A 78 4.46 -10.14 -6.62
N LEU A 79 3.58 -9.21 -7.00
CA LEU A 79 2.72 -9.31 -8.18
C LEU A 79 3.39 -8.85 -9.48
N GLY A 80 4.64 -8.37 -9.42
CA GLY A 80 5.39 -7.88 -10.57
C GLY A 80 4.92 -6.54 -11.12
N ALA A 81 4.15 -5.76 -10.34
CA ALA A 81 3.70 -4.43 -10.73
C ALA A 81 4.81 -3.37 -10.63
N ILE A 82 5.81 -3.61 -9.78
CA ILE A 82 7.04 -2.80 -9.66
C ILE A 82 8.27 -3.69 -9.70
N ASP A 83 9.39 -3.15 -10.18
CA ASP A 83 10.69 -3.80 -10.19
C ASP A 83 11.35 -3.80 -8.80
N ALA A 84 12.35 -4.67 -8.62
CA ALA A 84 13.06 -4.80 -7.34
C ALA A 84 13.81 -3.52 -6.93
N PRO A 85 14.54 -2.81 -7.82
CA PRO A 85 15.14 -1.52 -7.48
C PRO A 85 14.13 -0.50 -6.95
N THR A 86 13.02 -0.28 -7.66
CA THR A 86 11.95 0.63 -7.21
C THR A 86 11.41 0.24 -5.83
N TYR A 87 11.20 -1.05 -5.58
CA TYR A 87 10.78 -1.53 -4.26
C TYR A 87 11.76 -1.15 -3.15
N TYR A 88 13.07 -1.37 -3.33
CA TYR A 88 14.05 -1.08 -2.27
C TYR A 88 14.15 0.42 -1.99
N VAL A 89 14.02 1.26 -3.02
CA VAL A 89 13.90 2.71 -2.83
C VAL A 89 12.69 3.02 -1.95
N LEU A 90 11.51 2.49 -2.26
CA LEU A 90 10.30 2.72 -1.45
C LEU A 90 10.42 2.18 -0.01
N GLU A 91 11.05 1.02 0.16
CA GLU A 91 11.29 0.43 1.48
C GLU A 91 12.21 1.31 2.34
N ASP A 92 13.30 1.82 1.75
CA ASP A 92 14.22 2.74 2.43
C ASP A 92 13.54 4.06 2.79
N LYS A 93 12.66 4.57 1.91
CA LYS A 93 11.80 5.74 2.19
C LYS A 93 10.95 5.57 3.43
N ILE A 94 10.22 4.46 3.47
CA ILE A 94 9.33 4.17 4.59
C ILE A 94 10.10 3.94 5.89
N ASN A 95 11.24 3.22 5.82
CA ASN A 95 12.08 2.95 6.98
C ASN A 95 12.71 4.23 7.55
N SER A 96 13.08 5.18 6.69
CA SER A 96 13.61 6.48 7.12
C SER A 96 12.54 7.32 7.83
N LEU A 97 11.30 7.32 7.33
CA LEU A 97 10.18 7.99 8.02
C LEU A 97 9.87 7.40 9.39
N LYS A 98 9.93 6.07 9.52
CA LYS A 98 9.72 5.41 10.82
C LYS A 98 10.78 5.80 11.83
N LYS A 99 12.04 5.92 11.40
CA LYS A 99 13.12 6.43 12.25
C LYS A 99 12.87 7.87 12.67
N LEU A 100 12.38 8.71 11.74
CA LEU A 100 12.05 10.10 12.04
C LEU A 100 10.91 10.23 13.05
N LYS A 101 9.86 9.42 12.93
CA LYS A 101 8.77 9.31 13.92
C LYS A 101 9.32 8.99 15.31
N PHE A 102 10.19 7.99 15.38
CA PHE A 102 10.81 7.58 16.64
C PHE A 102 11.66 8.72 17.25
N THR A 103 12.47 9.42 16.44
CA THR A 103 13.22 10.57 16.92
C THR A 103 12.32 11.73 17.35
N GLN A 104 11.16 11.92 16.71
CA GLN A 104 10.18 12.94 17.08
C GLN A 104 9.43 12.62 18.39
N GLU A 105 9.16 11.34 18.65
CA GLU A 105 8.58 10.93 19.93
C GLU A 105 9.60 11.04 21.07
N HIS A 106 10.89 10.87 20.76
CA HIS A 106 11.98 10.87 21.73
C HIS A 106 12.55 12.28 22.03
N GLU A 107 12.78 13.07 20.99
CA GLU A 107 13.15 14.48 21.08
C GLU A 107 11.90 15.30 20.82
N ALA A 108 11.58 16.33 21.61
CA ALA A 108 10.44 17.23 21.38
C ALA A 108 10.63 18.05 20.07
N TRP A 109 10.59 17.36 18.95
CA TRP A 109 10.83 17.88 17.62
C TRP A 109 9.66 18.78 17.26
N LYS A 110 10.00 19.98 16.80
CA LYS A 110 9.11 21.14 16.89
C LYS A 110 7.97 21.16 15.88
N ASP A 111 8.00 20.34 14.83
CA ASP A 111 7.10 20.54 13.68
C ASP A 111 6.34 19.27 13.27
N ALA A 112 5.29 18.95 14.04
CA ALA A 112 4.43 17.79 13.82
C ALA A 112 3.68 17.83 12.48
N ASP A 113 3.33 19.03 12.00
CA ASP A 113 2.67 19.20 10.70
C ASP A 113 3.57 18.71 9.55
N THR A 114 4.88 18.92 9.66
CA THR A 114 5.86 18.57 8.63
C THR A 114 6.01 17.06 8.52
N TYR A 115 6.07 16.36 9.66
CA TYR A 115 6.07 14.89 9.68
C TYR A 115 4.79 14.30 9.10
N GLU A 116 3.62 14.80 9.50
CA GLU A 116 2.33 14.33 8.98
C GLU A 116 2.25 14.55 7.46
N TRP A 117 2.71 15.69 6.94
CA TRP A 117 2.77 15.91 5.49
C TRP A 117 3.65 14.91 4.76
N MET A 118 4.86 14.63 5.27
CA MET A 118 5.75 13.63 4.67
C MET A 118 5.14 12.23 4.71
N LYS A 119 4.45 11.87 5.80
CA LYS A 119 3.75 10.61 5.96
C LYS A 119 2.66 10.42 4.91
N TYR A 120 1.77 11.41 4.73
CA TYR A 120 0.71 11.34 3.72
C TYR A 120 1.27 11.39 2.30
N LYS A 121 2.34 12.16 2.05
CA LYS A 121 2.99 12.21 0.75
C LYS A 121 3.58 10.86 0.34
N VAL A 122 4.38 10.23 1.20
CA VAL A 122 4.95 8.90 0.92
C VAL A 122 3.85 7.85 0.81
N ALA A 123 2.80 7.94 1.62
CA ALA A 123 1.63 7.08 1.48
C ALA A 123 0.93 7.25 0.12
N ALA A 124 0.83 8.47 -0.42
CA ALA A 124 0.23 8.72 -1.73
C ALA A 124 1.13 8.30 -2.92
N GLU A 125 2.46 8.36 -2.75
CA GLU A 125 3.42 7.88 -3.76
C GLU A 125 3.37 6.36 -3.91
N VAL A 126 3.25 5.64 -2.80
CA VAL A 126 3.19 4.17 -2.75
C VAL A 126 1.76 3.65 -2.92
N GLY A 127 0.80 4.47 -2.51
CA GLY A 127 -0.61 4.14 -2.46
C GLY A 127 -1.36 4.31 -3.78
N GLY A 128 -2.64 3.96 -3.72
CA GLY A 128 -3.57 4.08 -4.83
C GLY A 128 -4.37 5.37 -4.72
N ASP A 129 -5.52 5.40 -5.38
CA ASP A 129 -6.34 6.62 -5.47
C ASP A 129 -6.84 7.09 -4.10
N ALA A 130 -7.13 6.16 -3.17
CA ALA A 130 -7.57 6.50 -1.81
C ALA A 130 -6.53 7.30 -1.01
N GLU A 131 -5.25 6.92 -1.08
CA GLU A 131 -4.17 7.63 -0.37
C GLU A 131 -3.82 8.95 -1.05
N ARG A 132 -3.94 9.03 -2.39
CA ARG A 132 -3.77 10.28 -3.14
C ARG A 132 -4.88 11.27 -2.80
N GLU A 133 -6.12 10.81 -2.71
CA GLU A 133 -7.26 11.63 -2.25
C GLU A 133 -7.07 12.07 -0.80
N ALA A 134 -6.62 11.18 0.08
CA ALA A 134 -6.33 11.52 1.47
C ALA A 134 -5.24 12.61 1.58
N PHE A 135 -4.19 12.53 0.76
CA PHE A 135 -3.16 13.57 0.71
C PHE A 135 -3.70 14.89 0.16
N ALA A 136 -4.52 14.86 -0.90
CA ALA A 136 -5.15 16.07 -1.45
C ALA A 136 -6.09 16.75 -0.43
N LEU A 137 -6.84 15.95 0.34
CA LEU A 137 -7.67 16.44 1.43
C LEU A 137 -6.83 17.06 2.54
N PHE A 138 -5.72 16.42 2.91
CA PHE A 138 -4.77 16.97 3.88
C PHE A 138 -4.21 18.32 3.42
N GLU A 139 -3.76 18.42 2.16
CA GLU A 139 -3.26 19.68 1.60
C GLU A 139 -4.33 20.78 1.61
N LYS A 140 -5.58 20.43 1.27
CA LYS A 140 -6.71 21.37 1.33
C LYS A 140 -6.95 21.87 2.75
N VAL A 141 -6.99 20.98 3.74
CA VAL A 141 -7.18 21.36 5.15
C VAL A 141 -6.04 22.26 5.65
N GLN A 142 -4.81 22.00 5.23
CA GLN A 142 -3.67 22.85 5.60
C GLN A 142 -3.70 24.20 4.89
N MET A 143 -4.14 24.25 3.63
CA MET A 143 -4.41 25.50 2.91
C MET A 143 -5.49 26.33 3.59
N ASP A 144 -6.58 25.71 4.03
CA ASP A 144 -7.67 26.40 4.74
C ASP A 144 -7.20 26.94 6.12
N LYS A 145 -6.33 26.20 6.82
CA LYS A 145 -5.79 26.60 8.14
C LYS A 145 -4.75 27.72 8.06
N LYS A 146 -3.80 27.64 7.11
CA LYS A 146 -2.65 28.55 7.01
C LYS A 146 -2.86 29.68 5.98
N GLY A 147 -3.90 29.58 5.16
CA GLY A 147 -4.08 30.39 3.95
C GLY A 147 -3.15 29.93 2.83
N GLU A 148 -3.50 30.25 1.58
CA GLU A 148 -2.78 29.79 0.38
C GLU A 148 -1.31 30.25 0.36
N ALA A 149 -1.06 31.52 0.73
CA ALA A 149 0.29 32.08 0.83
C ALA A 149 1.08 31.48 2.00
N GLY A 150 0.44 31.24 3.15
CA GLY A 150 1.06 30.62 4.32
C GLY A 150 1.43 29.17 4.08
N PHE A 151 0.57 28.42 3.39
CA PHE A 151 0.85 27.03 2.99
C PHE A 151 2.00 26.94 1.99
N ARG A 152 2.07 27.87 1.02
CA ARG A 152 3.19 27.90 0.07
C ARG A 152 4.53 28.16 0.77
N LEU A 153 4.57 29.18 1.63
CA LEU A 153 5.77 29.50 2.41
C LEU A 153 6.18 28.36 3.33
N TRP A 154 5.21 27.70 3.96
CA TRP A 154 5.46 26.53 4.79
C TRP A 154 6.02 25.34 3.99
N ARG A 155 5.47 25.05 2.78
CA ARG A 155 6.06 24.04 1.88
C ARG A 155 7.48 24.39 1.46
N GLU A 156 7.73 25.65 1.11
CA GLU A 156 9.07 26.13 0.77
C GLU A 156 10.03 26.00 1.95
N GLN A 157 9.55 26.24 3.17
CA GLN A 157 10.33 26.10 4.40
C GLN A 157 10.68 24.64 4.69
N ILE A 158 9.74 23.70 4.54
CA ILE A 158 10.01 22.26 4.69
C ILE A 158 11.10 21.81 3.71
N ASN A 159 10.99 22.23 2.44
CA ASN A 159 11.97 21.88 1.42
C ASN A 159 13.36 22.47 1.70
N ARG A 160 13.45 23.52 2.52
CA ARG A 160 14.69 24.21 2.89
C ARG A 160 15.21 23.83 4.28
N ASP A 161 14.42 23.16 5.11
CA ASP A 161 14.80 22.79 6.46
C ASP A 161 15.95 21.76 6.39
N PRO A 162 17.15 22.07 6.93
CA PRO A 162 18.28 21.15 6.92
C PRO A 162 17.97 19.82 7.60
N ALA A 163 17.11 19.82 8.62
CA ALA A 163 16.71 18.61 9.32
C ALA A 163 15.79 17.75 8.45
N ALA A 164 14.83 18.35 7.75
CA ALA A 164 14.02 17.65 6.75
C ALA A 164 14.86 17.14 5.58
N GLN A 165 15.81 17.97 5.12
CA GLN A 165 16.75 17.64 4.04
C GLN A 165 17.70 16.50 4.35
N GLN A 166 17.96 16.17 5.62
CA GLN A 166 18.73 14.97 5.95
C GLN A 166 17.98 13.69 5.60
N PHE A 167 16.65 13.73 5.64
CA PHE A 167 15.81 12.57 5.36
C PHE A 167 15.29 12.59 3.93
N LEU A 168 15.11 13.76 3.29
CA LEU A 168 14.64 13.90 1.91
C LEU A 168 15.37 13.05 0.84
N PRO A 169 16.71 12.87 0.87
CA PRO A 169 17.43 11.99 -0.05
C PRO A 169 17.06 10.51 0.10
N TYR A 170 16.56 10.17 1.29
CA TYR A 170 16.06 8.85 1.65
C TYR A 170 14.52 8.86 1.72
N LEU A 171 13.82 9.84 1.12
CA LEU A 171 12.34 9.95 1.00
C LEU A 171 11.88 9.96 -0.44
#